data_AF-A0A935VV23-F1
#
_entry.id   AF-A0A935VV23-F1
#
_cell.length_a   1.000
_cell.length_b   1.000
_cell.length_c   1.000
_cell.angle_alpha   90.00
_cell.angle_beta   90.00
_cell.angle_gamma   90.00
#
_symmetry.space_group_name_H-M   'P 1'
#
loop_
_entity.id
_entity.type
_entity.pdbx_description
1 polymer ?
#
loop_
_entity_poly.entity_id
_entity_poly.type
_entity_poly.pdbx_seq_one_letter_code
_entity_poly.pdbx_strand_id
1 'polypeptide(L)'
;MAAWKQSELKRIKELEEENARLKKMYANLAMELDTAKYVIEKKALKPCDKRMIIVDMRKERPKDISKACRLLKLSRSSLCYTSIKDDVTVMVQLENLAKQNPVEGFWKCYYRIRNTGRLLTIRGCTGCIKRWACPCAVR
;
A
#
# COMPACT_ATOMS: atom_id res chain seq x y z
N MET A 1 40.87 -42.31 -22.61
CA MET A 1 39.57 -42.14 -21.93
C MET A 1 39.84 -41.93 -20.46
N ALA A 2 39.37 -40.84 -19.85
CA ALA A 2 39.62 -40.57 -18.43
C ALA A 2 38.83 -41.57 -17.57
N ALA A 3 39.56 -42.37 -16.77
CA ALA A 3 38.96 -43.28 -15.80
C ALA A 3 38.62 -42.49 -14.53
N TRP A 4 37.33 -42.29 -14.29
CA TRP A 4 36.84 -41.61 -13.08
C TRP A 4 37.19 -42.41 -11.84
N LYS A 5 37.73 -41.74 -10.82
CA LYS A 5 38.01 -42.39 -9.53
C LYS A 5 36.69 -42.70 -8.83
N GLN A 6 36.63 -43.81 -8.10
CA GLN A 6 35.41 -44.23 -7.39
C GLN A 6 34.92 -43.18 -6.38
N SER A 7 35.83 -42.37 -5.83
CA SER A 7 35.51 -41.21 -4.98
C SER A 7 34.80 -40.08 -5.75
N GLU A 8 35.18 -39.82 -7.00
CA GLU A 8 34.55 -38.80 -7.83
C GLU A 8 33.13 -39.22 -8.25
N LEU A 9 32.94 -40.50 -8.58
CA LEU A 9 31.62 -41.07 -8.87
C LEU A 9 30.64 -40.97 -7.69
N LYS A 10 31.12 -41.19 -6.46
CA LYS A 10 30.30 -41.03 -5.25
C LYS A 10 29.90 -39.57 -5.05
N ARG A 11 30.87 -38.65 -5.16
CA ARG A 11 30.64 -37.20 -5.01
C ARG A 11 29.64 -36.66 -6.05
N ILE A 12 29.69 -37.14 -7.29
CA ILE A 12 28.73 -36.74 -8.33
C ILE A 12 27.32 -37.19 -7.97
N LYS A 13 27.13 -38.43 -7.52
CA LYS A 13 25.81 -38.94 -7.11
C LYS A 13 25.24 -38.17 -5.92
N GLU A 14 26.07 -37.86 -4.92
CA GLU A 14 25.67 -37.04 -3.77
C GLU A 14 25.22 -35.64 -4.21
N LEU A 15 25.98 -34.99 -5.09
CA LEU A 15 25.62 -33.68 -5.66
C LEU A 15 24.36 -33.74 -6.53
N GLU A 16 24.12 -34.82 -7.25
CA GLU A 16 22.89 -35.03 -8.03
C GLU A 16 21.68 -35.18 -7.12
N GLU A 17 21.81 -35.94 -6.03
CA GLU A 17 20.75 -36.07 -5.02
C GLU A 17 20.45 -34.74 -4.32
N GLU A 18 21.48 -34.00 -3.91
CA GLU A 18 21.31 -32.66 -3.32
C GLU A 18 20.62 -31.70 -4.30
N ASN A 19 21.05 -31.70 -5.56
CA ASN A 19 20.40 -30.90 -6.59
C ASN A 19 18.93 -31.30 -6.82
N ALA A 20 18.62 -32.60 -6.78
CA ALA A 20 17.25 -33.08 -6.89
C ALA A 20 16.40 -32.63 -5.70
N ARG A 21 16.96 -32.66 -4.48
CA ARG A 21 16.29 -32.17 -3.26
C ARG A 21 16.08 -30.65 -3.32
N LEU A 22 17.08 -29.88 -3.72
CA LEU A 22 17.00 -28.42 -3.86
C LEU A 22 15.98 -27.99 -4.92
N LYS A 23 15.94 -28.68 -6.07
CA LYS A 23 14.93 -28.42 -7.12
C LYS A 23 13.51 -28.66 -6.61
N LYS A 24 13.28 -29.74 -5.86
CA LYS A 24 11.98 -30.02 -5.24
C LYS A 24 11.59 -28.92 -4.24
N MET A 25 12.50 -28.52 -3.37
CA MET A 25 12.25 -27.43 -2.42
C MET A 25 11.93 -26.11 -3.12
N TYR A 26 12.71 -25.74 -4.14
CA TYR A 26 12.49 -24.51 -4.90
C TYR A 26 11.15 -24.52 -5.64
N ALA A 27 10.77 -25.66 -6.23
CA ALA A 27 9.47 -25.82 -6.88
C ALA A 27 8.32 -25.62 -5.88
N ASN A 28 8.41 -26.21 -4.68
CA ASN A 28 7.40 -26.04 -3.63
C ASN A 28 7.27 -24.57 -3.21
N LEU A 29 8.40 -23.89 -2.93
CA LEU A 29 8.39 -22.47 -2.57
C LEU A 29 7.83 -21.60 -3.71
N ALA A 30 8.15 -21.91 -4.96
CA ALA A 30 7.63 -21.19 -6.10
C ALA A 30 6.10 -21.34 -6.22
N MET A 31 5.55 -22.54 -6.00
CA MET A 31 4.11 -22.79 -5.97
C MET A 31 3.41 -22.04 -4.83
N GLU A 32 4.01 -21.99 -3.64
CA GLU A 32 3.49 -21.21 -2.51
C GLU A 32 3.47 -19.71 -2.80
N LEU A 33 4.54 -19.18 -3.38
CA LEU A 33 4.62 -17.77 -3.78
C LEU A 33 3.57 -17.41 -4.84
N ASP A 34 3.30 -18.30 -5.79
CA ASP A 34 2.28 -18.09 -6.81
C ASP A 34 0.86 -18.07 -6.19
N THR A 35 0.58 -19.04 -5.33
CA THR A 35 -0.67 -19.12 -4.58
C THR A 35 -0.91 -17.87 -3.73
N ALA A 36 0.13 -17.40 -3.03
CA ALA A 36 0.05 -16.18 -2.22
C ALA A 36 -0.23 -14.93 -3.07
N LYS A 37 0.43 -14.79 -4.23
CA LYS A 37 0.15 -13.70 -5.18
C LYS A 37 -1.28 -13.74 -5.68
N TYR A 38 -1.78 -14.92 -6.07
CA TYR A 38 -3.16 -15.09 -6.53
C TYR A 38 -4.18 -14.63 -5.48
N VAL A 39 -4.01 -15.06 -4.22
CA VAL A 39 -4.90 -14.66 -3.13
C VAL A 39 -4.87 -13.14 -2.90
N ILE A 40 -3.69 -12.53 -2.94
CA ILE A 40 -3.53 -11.08 -2.75
C ILE A 40 -4.19 -10.30 -3.90
N GLU A 41 -4.11 -10.80 -5.13
CA GLU A 41 -4.77 -10.18 -6.28
C GLU A 41 -6.29 -10.29 -6.22
N LYS A 42 -6.83 -11.42 -5.72
CA LYS A 42 -8.28 -11.62 -5.55
C LYS A 42 -8.85 -10.83 -4.38
N LYS A 43 -8.06 -10.60 -3.32
CA LYS A 43 -8.45 -9.67 -2.26
C LYS A 43 -8.44 -8.25 -2.83
N ALA A 44 -9.62 -7.67 -3.03
CA ALA A 44 -9.81 -6.31 -3.50
C ALA A 44 -9.37 -5.27 -2.43
N LEU A 45 -8.06 -5.20 -2.16
CA LEU A 45 -7.47 -4.24 -1.24
C LEU A 45 -7.49 -2.85 -1.85
N LYS A 46 -7.95 -1.87 -1.07
CA LYS A 46 -7.92 -0.48 -1.52
C LYS A 46 -6.47 0.02 -1.56
N PRO A 47 -6.15 1.01 -2.41
CA PRO A 47 -4.80 1.60 -2.47
C PRO A 47 -4.30 2.18 -1.14
N CYS A 48 -5.21 2.55 -0.22
CA CYS A 48 -4.84 2.98 1.14
C CYS A 48 -4.38 1.81 2.01
N ASP A 49 -5.08 0.67 1.96
CA ASP A 49 -4.76 -0.52 2.77
C ASP A 49 -3.39 -1.09 2.37
N LYS A 50 -3.13 -1.16 1.05
CA LYS A 50 -1.82 -1.58 0.54
C LYS A 50 -0.68 -0.68 1.02
N ARG A 51 -0.92 0.63 1.13
CA ARG A 51 0.08 1.57 1.67
C ARG A 51 0.31 1.36 3.15
N MET A 52 -0.75 1.09 3.92
CA MET A 52 -0.64 0.82 5.35
C MET A 52 0.21 -0.42 5.62
N ILE A 53 -0.02 -1.52 4.88
CA ILE A 53 0.78 -2.74 4.97
C ILE A 53 2.28 -2.44 4.79
N ILE A 54 2.64 -1.60 3.82
CA ILE A 54 4.04 -1.24 3.58
C ILE A 54 4.61 -0.37 4.70
N VAL A 55 3.81 0.56 5.25
CA VAL A 55 4.22 1.40 6.38
C VAL A 55 4.49 0.55 7.62
N ASP A 56 3.66 -0.46 7.89
CA ASP A 56 3.88 -1.38 9.01
C ASP A 56 5.06 -2.31 8.74
N MET A 57 5.18 -2.86 7.53
CA MET A 57 6.36 -3.64 7.11
C MET A 57 7.67 -2.86 7.23
N ARG A 58 7.65 -1.53 7.04
CA ARG A 58 8.84 -0.69 7.18
C ARG A 58 9.40 -0.68 8.60
N LYS A 59 8.55 -0.89 9.62
CA LYS A 59 8.96 -0.96 11.03
C LYS A 59 9.72 -2.25 11.34
N GLU A 60 9.23 -3.38 10.82
CA GLU A 60 9.79 -4.70 11.11
C GLU A 60 10.87 -5.14 10.13
N ARG A 61 10.69 -4.87 8.83
CA ARG A 61 11.55 -5.36 7.73
C ARG A 61 11.83 -4.26 6.70
N PRO A 62 12.66 -3.25 7.03
CA PRO A 62 12.92 -2.12 6.14
C PRO A 62 13.61 -2.49 4.83
N LYS A 63 14.39 -3.59 4.79
CA LYS A 63 15.10 -4.05 3.58
C LYS A 63 14.18 -4.61 2.50
N ASP A 64 12.98 -5.06 2.87
CA ASP A 64 12.07 -5.77 1.96
C ASP A 64 11.00 -4.86 1.32
N ILE A 65 11.01 -3.55 1.59
CA ILE A 65 10.02 -2.59 1.05
C ILE A 65 9.93 -2.68 -0.48
N SER A 66 11.06 -2.76 -1.17
CA SER A 66 11.07 -2.85 -2.65
C SER A 66 10.38 -4.11 -3.16
N LYS A 67 10.52 -5.24 -2.45
CA LYS A 67 9.86 -6.50 -2.79
C LYS A 67 8.36 -6.42 -2.48
N ALA A 68 8.00 -5.85 -1.33
CA ALA A 68 6.62 -5.64 -0.92
C ALA A 68 5.84 -4.77 -1.92
N CYS A 69 6.42 -3.65 -2.36
CA CYS A 69 5.83 -2.79 -3.40
C CYS A 69 5.55 -3.54 -4.69
N ARG A 70 6.50 -4.38 -5.14
CA ARG A 70 6.36 -5.19 -6.35
C ARG A 70 5.26 -6.24 -6.20
N LEU A 71 5.16 -6.87 -5.04
CA LEU A 71 4.14 -7.88 -4.73
C LEU A 71 2.74 -7.28 -4.63
N LEU A 72 2.59 -6.11 -4.01
CA LEU A 72 1.31 -5.42 -3.84
C LEU A 72 0.89 -4.59 -5.07
N LYS A 73 1.73 -4.54 -6.12
CA LYS A 73 1.56 -3.70 -7.31
C LYS A 73 1.39 -2.21 -6.97
N LEU A 74 2.22 -1.70 -6.06
CA LEU A 74 2.29 -0.28 -5.72
C LEU A 74 3.60 0.35 -6.23
N SER A 75 3.51 1.57 -6.76
CA SER A 75 4.71 2.34 -7.12
C SER A 75 5.39 2.88 -5.87
N ARG A 76 6.74 2.89 -5.84
CA ARG A 76 7.48 3.46 -4.70
C ARG A 76 7.21 4.96 -4.52
N SER A 77 7.02 5.68 -5.62
CA SER A 77 6.68 7.11 -5.61
C SER A 77 5.35 7.40 -4.92
N SER A 78 4.37 6.49 -5.02
CA SER A 78 3.08 6.65 -4.35
C SER A 78 3.15 6.60 -2.81
N LEU A 79 4.24 6.08 -2.25
CA LEU A 79 4.49 6.06 -0.80
C LEU A 79 5.00 7.41 -0.30
N CYS A 80 5.79 8.12 -1.10
CA CYS A 80 6.32 9.43 -0.76
C CYS A 80 5.35 10.57 -1.10
N TYR A 81 4.27 10.28 -1.84
CA TYR A 81 3.29 11.29 -2.21
C TYR A 81 2.45 11.72 -1.01
N THR A 82 2.62 12.96 -0.58
CA THR A 82 1.76 13.65 0.38
C THR A 82 1.04 14.78 -0.34
N SER A 83 -0.25 14.95 -0.07
CA SER A 83 -0.97 16.11 -0.61
C SER A 83 -0.54 17.36 0.15
N ILE A 84 -0.05 18.38 -0.56
CA ILE A 84 0.36 19.68 0.00
C ILE A 84 -0.85 20.57 0.37
N LYS A 85 -2.09 20.05 0.30
CA LYS A 85 -3.29 20.84 0.54
C LYS A 85 -3.56 20.98 2.04
N ASP A 86 -3.49 22.21 2.54
CA ASP A 86 -3.85 22.56 3.91
C ASP A 86 -5.37 22.75 4.06
N ASP A 87 -6.07 21.63 4.04
CA ASP A 87 -7.53 21.59 4.15
C ASP A 87 -8.01 21.80 5.61
N VAL A 88 -7.10 21.79 6.59
CA VAL A 88 -7.40 21.85 8.04
C VAL A 88 -8.21 23.09 8.39
N THR A 89 -7.80 24.25 7.89
CA THR A 89 -8.47 25.52 8.21
C THR A 89 -9.91 25.56 7.68
N VAL A 90 -10.14 24.98 6.51
CA VAL A 90 -11.45 24.87 5.87
C VAL A 90 -12.33 23.88 6.63
N MET A 91 -11.76 22.76 7.07
CA MET A 91 -12.46 21.74 7.84
C MET A 91 -13.00 22.31 9.16
N VAL A 92 -12.16 23.02 9.91
CA VAL A 92 -12.56 23.66 11.18
C VAL A 92 -13.65 24.71 10.95
N GLN A 93 -13.53 25.53 9.90
CA GLN A 93 -14.55 26.52 9.56
C GLN A 93 -15.89 25.88 9.19
N LEU A 94 -15.88 24.82 8.38
CA LEU A 94 -17.08 24.09 8.01
C LEU A 94 -17.73 23.41 9.23
N GLU A 95 -16.94 22.80 10.10
CA GLU A 95 -17.43 22.16 11.33
C GLU A 95 -18.07 23.17 12.28
N ASN A 96 -17.45 24.34 12.46
CA ASN A 96 -18.01 25.41 13.28
C ASN A 96 -19.33 25.95 12.69
N LEU A 97 -19.40 26.16 11.37
CA LEU A 97 -20.62 26.61 10.72
C LEU A 97 -21.75 25.57 10.82
N ALA A 98 -21.43 24.28 10.70
CA ALA A 98 -22.38 23.19 10.86
C ALA A 98 -22.92 23.11 12.31
N LYS A 99 -22.06 23.31 13.31
CA LYS A 99 -22.49 23.38 14.72
C LYS A 99 -23.36 24.59 15.01
N GLN A 100 -23.04 25.74 14.42
CA GLN A 100 -23.78 26.99 14.61
C GLN A 100 -25.12 26.99 13.87
N ASN A 101 -25.21 26.34 12.70
CA ASN A 101 -26.39 26.37 11.84
C ASN A 101 -26.78 24.93 11.41
N PRO A 102 -27.40 24.14 12.30
CA PRO A 102 -27.68 22.72 12.05
C PRO A 102 -28.70 22.48 10.93
N VAL A 103 -29.54 23.47 10.60
CA VAL A 103 -30.53 23.41 9.52
C VAL A 103 -29.91 23.72 8.15
N GLU A 104 -28.76 24.39 8.13
CA GLU A 104 -28.10 24.80 6.89
C GLU A 104 -27.35 23.62 6.25
N GLY A 105 -27.68 23.32 5.00
CA GLY A 105 -26.95 22.33 4.22
C GLY A 105 -25.57 22.82 3.75
N PHE A 106 -24.73 21.87 3.32
CA PHE A 106 -23.35 22.10 2.87
C PHE A 106 -23.17 23.31 1.93
N TRP A 107 -24.06 23.50 0.96
CA TRP A 107 -23.97 24.60 -0.01
C TRP A 107 -24.05 25.98 0.64
N LYS A 108 -24.91 26.17 1.65
CA LYS A 108 -25.03 27.45 2.37
C LYS A 108 -23.73 27.77 3.13
N CYS A 109 -23.15 26.78 3.82
CA CYS A 109 -21.86 26.91 4.48
C CYS A 109 -20.73 27.19 3.47
N TYR A 110 -20.72 26.50 2.33
CA TYR A 110 -19.73 26.70 1.26
C TYR A 110 -19.77 28.13 0.69
N TYR A 111 -20.96 28.64 0.35
CA TYR A 111 -21.11 30.00 -0.16
C TYR A 111 -20.76 31.06 0.90
N ARG A 112 -21.11 30.86 2.17
CA ARG A 112 -20.68 31.76 3.26
C ARG A 112 -19.17 31.87 3.33
N ILE A 113 -18.44 30.76 3.34
CA ILE A 113 -16.97 30.82 3.41
C ILE A 113 -16.39 31.46 2.13
N ARG A 114 -16.95 31.15 0.95
CA ARG A 114 -16.51 31.79 -0.30
C ARG A 114 -16.73 33.30 -0.31
N ASN A 115 -17.81 33.79 0.29
CA ASN A 115 -18.11 35.22 0.43
C ASN A 115 -17.17 35.95 1.39
N THR A 116 -16.47 35.24 2.30
CA THR A 116 -15.43 35.83 3.16
C THR A 116 -14.09 36.08 2.43
N GLY A 117 -14.04 35.92 1.11
CA GLY A 117 -12.85 36.21 0.28
C GLY A 117 -11.82 35.07 0.23
N ARG A 118 -12.07 33.94 0.92
CA ARG A 118 -11.22 32.74 0.80
C ARG A 118 -11.50 32.01 -0.52
N LEU A 119 -10.44 31.75 -1.29
CA LEU A 119 -10.51 30.94 -2.51
C LEU A 119 -10.73 29.45 -2.19
N LEU A 120 -11.98 29.08 -1.89
CA LEU A 120 -12.36 27.68 -1.73
C LEU A 120 -12.76 27.05 -3.06
N THR A 121 -11.99 26.07 -3.51
CA THR A 121 -12.42 25.21 -4.62
C THR A 121 -13.35 24.12 -4.11
N ILE A 122 -14.42 23.81 -4.86
CA ILE A 122 -15.33 22.67 -4.56
C ILE A 122 -14.55 21.35 -4.48
N ARG A 123 -13.47 21.23 -5.26
CA ARG A 123 -12.52 20.10 -5.23
C ARG A 123 -11.72 19.98 -3.93
N GLY A 124 -11.48 21.09 -3.22
CA GLY A 124 -10.90 21.07 -1.87
C GLY A 124 -11.92 20.55 -0.86
N CYS A 125 -13.14 21.09 -0.87
CA CYS A 125 -14.19 20.69 0.07
C CYS A 125 -14.65 19.22 -0.11
N THR A 126 -14.72 18.72 -1.35
CA THR A 126 -15.01 17.29 -1.62
C THR A 126 -13.86 16.36 -1.24
N GLY A 127 -12.62 16.87 -1.26
CA GLY A 127 -11.44 16.17 -0.71
C GLY A 127 -11.55 15.98 0.80
N CYS A 128 -11.96 17.02 1.54
CA CYS A 128 -12.23 16.97 2.97
C CYS A 128 -13.27 15.89 3.34
N ILE A 129 -14.39 15.87 2.62
CA ILE A 129 -15.48 14.91 2.85
C ILE A 129 -15.03 13.47 2.58
N LYS A 130 -14.27 13.23 1.49
CA LYS A 130 -13.71 11.91 1.19
C LYS A 130 -12.64 11.47 2.19
N ARG A 131 -11.89 12.42 2.74
CA ARG A 131 -10.87 12.18 3.78
C ARG A 131 -11.51 11.82 5.12
N TRP A 132 -12.64 12.43 5.49
CA TRP A 132 -13.46 12.00 6.64
C TRP A 132 -14.02 10.59 6.47
N ALA A 133 -14.36 10.19 5.25
CA ALA A 133 -14.87 8.85 4.95
C ALA A 133 -13.80 7.75 4.83
N CYS A 134 -12.50 8.08 4.77
CA CYS A 134 -11.43 7.10 4.86
C CYS A 134 -10.77 7.13 6.26
N PRO A 135 -10.96 6.09 7.09
CA PRO A 135 -10.28 5.96 8.38
C PRO A 135 -8.75 6.05 8.26
N CYS A 136 -8.23 5.72 7.06
CA CYS A 136 -6.83 5.71 6.69
C CYS A 136 -6.14 7.08 6.60
N ALA A 137 -6.92 8.18 6.58
CA ALA A 137 -6.42 9.52 6.25
C ALA A 137 -6.45 10.51 7.43
N VAL A 138 -6.86 10.04 8.61
CA VAL A 138 -7.03 10.83 9.86
C VAL A 138 -5.98 10.45 10.91
N ARG A 139 -4.93 9.70 10.55
CA ARG A 139 -3.86 9.30 11.46
C ARG A 139 -2.49 9.63 10.88
#